data_AF-A0AAV2HXX4-F1
#
_entry.id   AF-A0AAV2HXX4-F1
#
_cell.length_a   1.000
_cell.length_b   1.000
_cell.length_c   1.000
_cell.angle_alpha   90.00
_cell.angle_beta   90.00
_cell.angle_gamma   90.00
#
_symmetry.space_group_name_H-M   'P 1'
#
loop_
_entity.id
_entity.type
_entity.pdbx_description
1 polymer ?
#
loop_
_entity_poly.entity_id
_entity_poly.type
_entity_poly.pdbx_seq_one_letter_code
_entity_poly.pdbx_strand_id
1 'polypeptide(L)'
;EESDDEDFEEIVWKENLLTRVLYELDQKQEAIELNEKILRETNNKNLTALANSAFLNFYQEETKKVNEAKKKLQELQKSANFKVVKLQAIIEQAYAYRKLGGCSNLLCAIQLLSSTSDAVPEHEKVKFMLGLCYRRCSSSLMMYIDDVSKVNRKQLAKEAANRLHELGTTAKDKSIKAAAIAELAFLR
;
A
#
# COMPACT_ATOMS: atom_id res chain seq x y z
N GLU A 1 16.76 -23.22 7.90
CA GLU A 1 16.97 -22.17 6.89
C GLU A 1 15.60 -21.78 6.39
N GLU A 2 14.95 -20.86 7.10
CA GLU A 2 13.68 -20.28 6.65
C GLU A 2 14.08 -19.19 5.66
N SER A 3 13.80 -19.40 4.38
CA SER A 3 14.07 -18.40 3.35
C SER A 3 13.30 -17.13 3.68
N ASP A 4 14.01 -16.00 3.69
CA ASP A 4 13.45 -14.65 3.60
C ASP A 4 12.79 -14.46 2.22
N ASP A 5 11.85 -15.33 1.85
CA ASP A 5 11.04 -15.20 0.65
C ASP A 5 9.99 -14.11 0.94
N GLU A 6 10.46 -12.87 0.89
CA GLU A 6 9.58 -11.73 0.86
C GLU A 6 8.61 -11.91 -0.32
N ASP A 7 7.32 -11.95 0.01
CA ASP A 7 6.22 -12.15 -0.94
C ASP A 7 6.41 -11.21 -2.14
N PHE A 8 6.55 -11.78 -3.35
CA PHE A 8 6.82 -11.07 -4.61
C PHE A 8 5.91 -9.85 -4.78
N GLU A 9 4.67 -9.95 -4.32
CA GLU A 9 3.70 -8.87 -4.32
C GLU A 9 4.14 -7.65 -3.49
N GLU A 10 4.69 -7.86 -2.30
CA GLU A 10 5.19 -6.77 -1.46
C GLU A 10 6.48 -6.14 -2.01
N ILE A 11 7.34 -6.94 -2.66
CA ILE A 11 8.51 -6.40 -3.37
C ILE A 11 8.05 -5.39 -4.42
N VAL A 12 7.07 -5.75 -5.26
CA VAL A 12 6.51 -4.86 -6.27
C VAL A 12 5.91 -3.59 -5.64
N TRP A 13 5.18 -3.70 -4.53
CA TRP A 13 4.62 -2.53 -3.84
C TRP A 13 5.70 -1.58 -3.33
N LYS A 14 6.78 -2.12 -2.76
CA LYS A 14 7.92 -1.33 -2.29
C LYS A 14 8.62 -0.63 -3.44
N GLU A 15 8.85 -1.32 -4.56
CA GLU A 15 9.51 -0.76 -5.73
C GLU A 15 8.67 0.33 -6.41
N ASN A 16 7.34 0.16 -6.46
CA ASN A 16 6.44 1.20 -6.96
C ASN A 16 6.39 2.44 -6.05
N LEU A 17 6.44 2.25 -4.72
CA LEU A 17 6.62 3.36 -3.78
C LEU A 17 7.98 4.03 -3.97
N LEU A 18 9.05 3.25 -4.08
CA LEU A 18 10.42 3.75 -4.27
C LEU A 18 10.54 4.55 -5.56
N THR A 19 9.88 4.10 -6.64
CA THR A 19 9.79 4.85 -7.90
C THR A 19 9.30 6.28 -7.67
N ARG A 20 8.23 6.45 -6.88
CA ARG A 20 7.73 7.78 -6.52
C ARG A 20 8.74 8.56 -5.67
N VAL A 21 9.33 7.93 -4.66
CA VAL A 21 10.31 8.58 -3.78
C VAL A 21 11.53 9.08 -4.56
N LEU A 22 12.07 8.27 -5.48
CA LEU A 22 13.18 8.64 -6.36
C LEU A 22 12.82 9.86 -7.22
N TYR A 23 11.60 9.89 -7.77
CA TYR A 23 11.13 11.06 -8.52
C TYR A 23 11.07 12.33 -7.67
N GLU A 24 10.51 12.25 -6.45
CA GLU A 24 10.42 13.40 -5.52
C GLU A 24 11.81 13.90 -5.07
N LEU A 25 12.82 13.03 -5.10
CA LEU A 25 14.22 13.36 -4.82
C LEU A 25 15.01 13.82 -6.07
N ASP A 26 14.33 14.09 -7.18
CA ASP A 26 14.91 14.47 -8.48
C ASP A 26 15.84 13.41 -9.10
N GLN A 27 15.81 12.16 -8.61
CA GLN A 27 16.49 11.00 -9.21
C GLN A 27 15.64 10.39 -10.33
N LYS A 28 15.26 11.22 -11.31
CA LYS A 28 14.28 10.87 -12.36
C LYS A 28 14.68 9.67 -13.21
N GLN A 29 15.96 9.55 -13.54
CA GLN A 29 16.45 8.45 -14.37
C GLN A 29 16.33 7.10 -13.65
N GLU A 30 16.74 7.05 -12.37
CA GLU A 30 16.60 5.85 -11.53
C GLU A 30 15.13 5.47 -11.34
N ALA A 31 14.24 6.45 -11.16
CA ALA A 31 12.80 6.22 -11.08
C ALA A 31 12.24 5.55 -12.35
N ILE A 32 12.70 5.98 -13.53
CA ILE A 32 12.27 5.39 -14.81
C ILE A 32 12.79 3.97 -14.97
N GLU A 33 14.07 3.74 -14.70
CA GLU A 33 14.70 2.42 -14.81
C GLU A 33 14.03 1.40 -13.88
N LEU A 34 13.75 1.81 -12.63
CA LEU A 34 13.03 1.00 -11.67
C LEU A 34 11.59 0.71 -12.15
N ASN A 35 10.87 1.72 -12.62
CA ASN A 35 9.51 1.52 -13.11
C ASN A 35 9.45 0.59 -14.34
N GLU A 36 10.42 0.70 -15.25
CA GLU A 36 10.54 -0.20 -16.39
C GLU A 36 10.86 -1.64 -15.97
N LYS A 37 11.68 -1.82 -14.92
CA LYS A 37 11.92 -3.14 -14.31
C LYS A 37 10.61 -3.76 -13.81
N ILE A 38 9.83 -3.02 -13.01
CA ILE A 38 8.55 -3.50 -12.49
C ILE A 38 7.59 -3.86 -13.63
N LEU A 39 7.52 -3.03 -14.69
CA LEU A 39 6.68 -3.32 -15.85
C LEU A 39 7.12 -4.59 -16.59
N ARG A 40 8.42 -4.88 -16.69
CA ARG A 40 8.91 -6.14 -17.26
C ARG A 40 8.53 -7.34 -16.40
N GLU A 41 8.78 -7.28 -15.10
CA GLU A 41 8.51 -8.37 -14.15
C GLU A 41 7.03 -8.68 -14.02
N THR A 42 6.18 -7.65 -14.10
CA THR A 42 4.72 -7.79 -14.02
C THR A 42 4.06 -7.98 -15.40
N ASN A 43 4.85 -8.23 -16.45
CA ASN A 43 4.38 -8.43 -17.83
C ASN A 43 3.46 -7.30 -18.33
N ASN A 44 3.76 -6.05 -17.96
CA ASN A 44 2.97 -4.86 -18.26
C ASN A 44 1.52 -4.89 -17.74
N LYS A 45 1.25 -5.62 -16.65
CA LYS A 45 -0.10 -5.75 -16.06
C LYS A 45 -0.27 -5.04 -14.72
N ASN A 46 0.81 -4.54 -14.10
CA ASN A 46 0.69 -3.75 -12.87
C ASN A 46 0.18 -2.34 -13.17
N LEU A 47 -1.01 -2.02 -12.65
CA LEU A 47 -1.71 -0.76 -12.92
C LEU A 47 -0.97 0.45 -12.34
N THR A 48 -0.38 0.31 -11.16
CA THR A 48 0.41 1.35 -10.49
C THR A 48 1.64 1.73 -11.32
N ALA A 49 2.40 0.75 -11.78
CA ALA A 49 3.59 0.93 -12.60
C ALA A 49 3.26 1.54 -13.99
N LEU A 50 2.11 1.20 -14.56
CA LEU A 50 1.63 1.85 -15.80
C LEU A 50 1.25 3.32 -15.56
N ALA A 51 0.61 3.63 -14.42
CA ALA A 51 0.28 5.00 -14.05
C ALA A 51 1.55 5.82 -13.77
N ASN A 52 2.50 5.27 -13.02
CA ASN A 52 3.83 5.85 -12.80
C ASN A 52 4.56 6.09 -14.12
N SER A 53 4.53 5.13 -15.05
CA SER A 53 5.12 5.29 -16.39
C SER A 53 4.53 6.48 -17.14
N ALA A 54 3.20 6.60 -17.16
CA ALA A 54 2.53 7.72 -17.82
C ALA A 54 2.91 9.07 -17.19
N PHE A 55 3.00 9.11 -15.84
CA PHE A 55 3.39 10.29 -15.09
C PHE A 55 4.85 10.68 -15.36
N LEU A 56 5.80 9.76 -15.19
CA LEU A 56 7.23 10.03 -15.39
C LEU A 56 7.53 10.52 -16.81
N ASN A 57 6.96 9.88 -17.83
CA ASN A 57 7.17 10.27 -19.21
C ASN A 57 6.48 11.60 -19.57
N PHE A 58 5.42 11.98 -18.87
CA PHE A 58 4.78 13.28 -19.06
C PHE A 58 5.73 14.42 -18.64
N TYR A 59 6.44 14.26 -17.51
CA TYR A 59 7.43 15.24 -17.07
C TYR A 59 8.70 15.29 -17.91
N GLN A 60 9.00 14.23 -18.66
CA GLN A 60 10.08 14.24 -19.65
C GLN A 60 9.64 14.77 -21.03
N GLU A 61 8.38 15.21 -21.17
CA GLU A 61 7.81 15.64 -22.45
C GLU A 61 7.82 14.54 -23.54
N GLU A 62 7.98 13.28 -23.13
CA GLU A 62 8.03 12.08 -23.96
C GLU A 62 6.61 11.64 -24.38
N THR A 63 5.95 12.48 -25.18
CA THR A 63 4.53 12.37 -25.54
C THR A 63 4.18 10.99 -26.14
N LYS A 64 5.10 10.40 -26.92
CA LYS A 64 4.89 9.06 -27.49
C LYS A 64 4.77 8.00 -26.40
N LYS A 65 5.69 7.97 -25.43
CA LYS A 65 5.69 7.01 -24.31
C LYS A 65 4.47 7.22 -23.39
N VAL A 66 4.06 8.46 -23.16
CA VAL A 66 2.81 8.77 -22.44
C VAL A 66 1.60 8.13 -23.12
N ASN A 67 1.50 8.26 -24.45
CA ASN A 67 0.39 7.68 -25.21
C ASN A 67 0.42 6.14 -25.20
N GLU A 68 1.60 5.54 -25.25
CA GLU A 68 1.76 4.08 -25.12
C GLU A 68 1.29 3.59 -23.75
N ALA A 69 1.69 4.25 -22.66
CA ALA A 69 1.22 3.92 -21.30
C ALA A 69 -0.29 4.10 -21.16
N LYS A 70 -0.87 5.20 -21.69
CA LYS A 70 -2.31 5.42 -21.72
C LYS A 70 -3.06 4.33 -22.48
N LYS A 71 -2.55 3.90 -23.63
CA LYS A 71 -3.16 2.80 -24.41
C LYS A 71 -3.17 1.50 -23.61
N LYS A 72 -2.06 1.14 -22.96
CA LYS A 72 -1.99 -0.04 -22.09
C LYS A 72 -2.98 0.04 -20.92
N LEU A 73 -3.12 1.20 -20.29
CA LEU A 73 -4.12 1.42 -19.24
C LEU A 73 -5.56 1.22 -19.76
N GLN A 74 -5.87 1.70 -20.96
CA GLN A 74 -7.19 1.49 -21.59
C GLN A 74 -7.45 0.03 -21.96
N GLU A 75 -6.42 -0.69 -22.41
CA GLU A 75 -6.50 -2.14 -22.68
C GLU A 75 -6.74 -2.92 -21.38
N LEU A 76 -6.00 -2.57 -20.32
CA LEU A 76 -6.16 -3.15 -18.99
C LEU A 76 -7.56 -2.89 -18.42
N GLN A 77 -8.13 -1.69 -18.64
CA GLN A 77 -9.49 -1.37 -18.22
C GLN A 77 -10.56 -2.28 -18.86
N LYS A 78 -10.31 -2.75 -20.09
CA LYS A 78 -11.22 -3.62 -20.84
C LYS A 78 -11.06 -5.10 -20.50
N SER A 79 -10.05 -5.47 -19.73
CA SER A 79 -9.78 -6.88 -19.42
C SER A 79 -10.81 -7.45 -18.45
N ALA A 80 -11.10 -8.75 -18.57
CA ALA A 80 -12.04 -9.43 -17.67
C ALA A 80 -11.58 -9.42 -16.20
N ASN A 81 -10.26 -9.33 -15.96
CA ASN A 81 -9.67 -9.29 -14.62
C ASN A 81 -9.46 -7.87 -14.08
N PHE A 82 -9.94 -6.81 -14.76
CA PHE A 82 -9.69 -5.43 -14.35
C PHE A 82 -10.11 -5.15 -12.90
N LYS A 83 -11.23 -5.72 -12.43
CA LYS A 83 -11.68 -5.54 -11.04
C LYS A 83 -10.64 -6.00 -10.02
N VAL A 84 -10.01 -7.15 -10.26
CA VAL A 84 -8.97 -7.70 -9.38
C VAL A 84 -7.71 -6.82 -9.45
N VAL A 85 -7.29 -6.44 -10.65
CA VAL A 85 -6.12 -5.56 -10.85
C VAL A 85 -6.32 -4.20 -10.20
N LYS A 86 -7.52 -3.63 -10.29
CA LYS A 86 -7.88 -2.37 -9.63
C LYS A 86 -7.83 -2.52 -8.12
N LEU A 87 -8.38 -3.60 -7.57
CA LEU A 87 -8.33 -3.85 -6.13
C LEU A 87 -6.88 -3.94 -5.64
N GLN A 88 -6.04 -4.63 -6.39
CA GLN A 88 -4.63 -4.77 -6.11
C GLN A 88 -3.90 -3.41 -6.06
N ALA A 89 -4.17 -2.54 -7.03
CA ALA A 89 -3.61 -1.20 -7.05
C ALA A 89 -4.08 -0.34 -5.87
N ILE A 90 -5.31 -0.54 -5.39
CA ILE A 90 -5.81 0.15 -4.18
C ILE A 90 -5.06 -0.32 -2.94
N ILE A 91 -4.84 -1.64 -2.79
CA ILE A 91 -4.07 -2.21 -1.68
C ILE A 91 -2.64 -1.65 -1.70
N GLU A 92 -2.01 -1.62 -2.87
CA GLU A 92 -0.68 -1.05 -3.09
C GLU A 92 -0.61 0.45 -2.75
N GLN A 93 -1.61 1.23 -3.16
CA GLN A 93 -1.68 2.64 -2.79
C GLN A 93 -1.84 2.83 -1.28
N ALA A 94 -2.62 1.98 -0.62
CA ALA A 94 -2.77 2.02 0.82
C ALA A 94 -1.48 1.60 1.55
N TYR A 95 -0.75 0.64 1.00
CA TYR A 95 0.59 0.27 1.46
C TYR A 95 1.55 1.47 1.40
N ALA A 96 1.57 2.19 0.29
CA ALA A 96 2.38 3.39 0.11
C ALA A 96 2.08 4.45 1.17
N TYR A 97 0.80 4.80 1.35
CA TYR A 97 0.39 5.75 2.39
C TYR A 97 0.77 5.29 3.81
N ARG A 98 0.60 4.00 4.11
CA ARG A 98 1.01 3.43 5.40
C ARG A 98 2.51 3.58 5.66
N LYS A 99 3.34 3.37 4.63
CA LYS A 99 4.80 3.44 4.74
C LYS A 99 5.31 4.88 4.84
N LEU A 100 4.71 5.82 4.12
CA LEU A 100 5.05 7.24 4.22
C LEU A 100 4.78 7.81 5.62
N GLY A 101 3.83 7.24 6.36
CA GLY A 101 3.55 7.65 7.74
C GLY A 101 2.97 9.07 7.82
N GLY A 102 2.95 9.66 9.01
CA GLY A 102 2.15 10.86 9.28
C GLY A 102 0.66 10.56 9.41
N CYS A 103 -0.08 11.39 10.14
CA CYS A 103 -1.47 11.10 10.49
C CYS A 103 -2.35 11.13 9.23
N SER A 104 -2.15 12.14 8.38
CA SER A 104 -2.90 12.32 7.13
C SER A 104 -2.79 11.11 6.19
N ASN A 105 -1.57 10.60 5.96
CA ASN A 105 -1.40 9.43 5.08
C ASN A 105 -1.98 8.16 5.73
N LEU A 106 -1.80 7.95 7.03
CA LEU A 106 -2.37 6.78 7.69
C LEU A 106 -3.91 6.78 7.66
N LEU A 107 -4.57 7.95 7.75
CA LEU A 107 -6.01 8.06 7.58
C LEU A 107 -6.44 7.70 6.15
N CYS A 108 -5.70 8.14 5.12
CA CYS A 108 -5.91 7.70 3.74
C CYS A 108 -5.74 6.18 3.60
N ALA A 109 -4.69 5.61 4.21
CA ALA A 109 -4.46 4.17 4.20
C ALA A 109 -5.61 3.41 4.86
N ILE A 110 -6.13 3.88 6.01
CA ILE A 110 -7.30 3.30 6.68
C ILE A 110 -8.51 3.31 5.75
N GLN A 111 -8.81 4.44 5.10
CA GLN A 111 -9.97 4.54 4.20
C GLN A 111 -9.89 3.52 3.05
N LEU A 112 -8.73 3.44 2.40
CA LEU A 112 -8.52 2.49 1.30
C LEU A 112 -8.60 1.05 1.81
N LEU A 113 -7.86 0.71 2.88
CA LEU A 113 -7.81 -0.64 3.44
C LEU A 113 -9.16 -1.12 4.00
N SER A 114 -9.97 -0.23 4.56
CA SER A 114 -11.34 -0.58 4.99
C SER A 114 -12.17 -1.04 3.80
N SER A 115 -12.17 -0.27 2.70
CA SER A 115 -12.93 -0.65 1.50
C SER A 115 -12.43 -1.95 0.86
N THR A 116 -11.13 -2.21 0.88
CA THR A 116 -10.56 -3.44 0.33
C THR A 116 -10.75 -4.63 1.24
N SER A 117 -10.67 -4.46 2.56
CA SER A 117 -10.87 -5.54 3.53
C SER A 117 -12.28 -6.12 3.46
N ASP A 118 -13.29 -5.31 3.12
CA ASP A 118 -14.66 -5.79 2.91
C ASP A 118 -14.81 -6.56 1.59
N ALA A 119 -14.03 -6.20 0.58
CA ALA A 119 -14.04 -6.84 -0.74
C ALA A 119 -13.26 -8.17 -0.78
N VAL A 120 -12.23 -8.33 0.07
CA VAL A 120 -11.41 -9.55 0.21
C VAL A 120 -11.27 -9.94 1.69
N PRO A 121 -12.35 -10.39 2.35
CA PRO A 121 -12.39 -10.66 3.79
C PRO A 121 -11.45 -11.78 4.24
N GLU A 122 -10.97 -12.62 3.33
CA GLU A 122 -9.98 -13.67 3.58
C GLU A 122 -8.53 -13.18 3.57
N HIS A 123 -8.26 -11.95 3.12
CA HIS A 123 -6.90 -11.44 2.94
C HIS A 123 -6.30 -10.94 4.27
N GLU A 124 -5.67 -11.85 5.01
CA GLU A 124 -5.12 -11.58 6.36
C GLU A 124 -4.12 -10.42 6.39
N LYS A 125 -3.27 -10.28 5.36
CA LYS A 125 -2.30 -9.18 5.25
C LYS A 125 -2.96 -7.81 5.16
N VAL A 126 -4.06 -7.68 4.40
CA VAL A 126 -4.84 -6.43 4.29
C VAL A 126 -5.47 -6.08 5.64
N LYS A 127 -6.08 -7.06 6.31
CA LYS A 127 -6.63 -6.89 7.66
C LYS A 127 -5.56 -6.46 8.67
N PHE A 128 -4.38 -7.07 8.59
CA PHE A 128 -3.25 -6.74 9.46
C PHE A 128 -2.76 -5.32 9.22
N MET A 129 -2.55 -4.93 7.96
CA MET A 129 -2.18 -3.56 7.60
C MET A 129 -3.19 -2.55 8.14
N LEU A 130 -4.49 -2.85 8.07
CA LEU A 130 -5.55 -1.99 8.59
C LEU A 130 -5.46 -1.82 10.11
N GLY A 131 -5.35 -2.93 10.86
CA GLY A 131 -5.18 -2.90 12.32
C GLY A 131 -3.93 -2.12 12.74
N LEU A 132 -2.83 -2.29 12.00
CA LEU A 132 -1.59 -1.56 12.24
C LEU A 132 -1.72 -0.06 11.97
N CYS A 133 -2.46 0.35 10.94
CA CYS A 133 -2.73 1.78 10.69
C CYS A 133 -3.54 2.40 11.83
N TYR A 134 -4.60 1.73 12.30
CA TYR A 134 -5.38 2.17 13.45
C TYR A 134 -4.51 2.36 14.70
N ARG A 135 -3.63 1.38 14.99
CA ARG A 135 -2.70 1.44 16.12
C ARG A 135 -1.73 2.61 16.02
N ARG A 136 -1.14 2.82 14.84
CA ARG A 136 -0.17 3.90 14.62
C ARG A 136 -0.85 5.26 14.76
N CYS A 137 -2.07 5.43 14.25
CA CYS A 137 -2.85 6.65 14.43
C CYS A 137 -3.31 6.90 15.88
N SER A 138 -3.47 5.86 16.70
CA SER A 138 -3.85 6.02 18.11
C SER A 138 -2.68 6.35 19.04
N SER A 139 -1.43 6.15 18.59
CA SER A 139 -0.22 6.38 19.36
C SER A 139 0.07 7.87 19.59
N SER A 140 0.52 8.20 20.81
CA SER A 140 0.94 9.56 21.20
C SER A 140 2.19 10.06 20.45
N LEU A 141 2.98 9.17 19.84
CA LEU A 141 4.16 9.55 19.05
C LEU A 141 3.79 10.34 17.78
N MET A 142 2.55 10.22 17.28
CA MET A 142 2.05 11.04 16.17
C MET A 142 1.72 12.48 16.55
N MET A 143 1.77 12.83 17.84
CA MET A 143 1.39 14.16 18.33
C MET A 143 2.29 15.31 17.87
N TYR A 144 3.46 15.01 17.30
CA TYR A 144 4.44 16.03 16.92
C TYR A 144 4.32 16.49 15.47
N ILE A 145 3.42 15.91 14.67
CA ILE A 145 3.49 16.04 13.20
C ILE A 145 2.22 16.63 12.54
N ASP A 146 1.02 16.49 13.13
CA ASP A 146 -0.24 16.95 12.50
C ASP A 146 -1.27 17.50 13.51
N ASP A 147 -2.25 18.30 13.06
CA ASP A 147 -3.35 18.83 13.88
C ASP A 147 -4.28 17.70 14.39
N VAL A 148 -3.93 17.19 15.58
CA VAL A 148 -4.54 16.02 16.24
C VAL A 148 -5.96 16.31 16.78
N SER A 149 -6.45 17.56 16.71
CA SER A 149 -7.72 17.97 17.32
C SER A 149 -8.94 17.25 16.74
N LYS A 150 -8.81 16.67 15.54
CA LYS A 150 -9.91 15.99 14.82
C LYS A 150 -9.91 14.47 14.96
N VAL A 151 -8.95 13.88 15.67
CA VAL A 151 -8.76 12.42 15.71
C VAL A 151 -9.25 11.81 17.04
N ASN A 152 -10.29 10.98 16.98
CA ASN A 152 -10.78 10.25 18.15
C ASN A 152 -9.89 9.04 18.47
N ARG A 153 -8.81 9.28 19.22
CA ARG A 153 -7.78 8.26 19.55
C ARG A 153 -8.34 7.06 20.29
N LYS A 154 -9.29 7.25 21.21
CA LYS A 154 -9.92 6.15 21.94
C LYS A 154 -10.64 5.20 20.99
N GLN A 155 -11.36 5.75 20.01
CA GLN A 155 -12.01 4.95 18.99
C GLN A 155 -11.00 4.21 18.12
N LEU A 156 -9.93 4.89 17.67
CA LEU A 156 -8.89 4.25 16.85
C LEU A 156 -8.15 3.14 17.61
N ALA A 157 -7.82 3.35 18.89
CA ALA A 157 -7.21 2.33 19.73
C ALA A 157 -8.13 1.12 19.92
N LYS A 158 -9.44 1.35 20.09
CA LYS A 158 -10.44 0.28 20.16
C LYS A 158 -10.53 -0.51 18.86
N GLU A 159 -10.57 0.16 17.71
CA GLU A 159 -10.55 -0.50 16.40
C GLU A 159 -9.27 -1.32 16.19
N ALA A 160 -8.12 -0.75 16.55
CA ALA A 160 -6.84 -1.45 16.51
C ALA A 160 -6.87 -2.73 17.37
N ALA A 161 -7.33 -2.61 18.62
CA ALA A 161 -7.41 -3.73 19.55
C ALA A 161 -8.33 -4.84 19.02
N ASN A 162 -9.53 -4.50 18.55
CA ASN A 162 -10.48 -5.46 18.00
C ASN A 162 -9.88 -6.24 16.81
N ARG A 163 -9.32 -5.52 15.85
CA ARG A 163 -8.79 -6.11 14.60
C ARG A 163 -7.54 -6.95 14.83
N LEU A 164 -6.60 -6.46 15.63
CA LEU A 164 -5.39 -7.20 15.93
C LEU A 164 -5.67 -8.40 16.84
N HIS A 165 -6.66 -8.33 17.74
CA HIS A 165 -7.10 -9.47 18.54
C HIS A 165 -7.77 -10.56 17.70
N GLU A 166 -8.64 -10.17 16.75
CA GLU A 166 -9.22 -11.09 15.77
C GLU A 166 -8.12 -11.84 15.01
N LEU A 167 -7.12 -11.14 14.48
CA LEU A 167 -6.02 -11.77 13.74
C LEU A 167 -5.12 -12.62 14.64
N GLY A 168 -4.80 -12.14 15.84
CA GLY A 168 -3.99 -12.90 16.81
C GLY A 168 -4.62 -14.22 17.24
N THR A 169 -5.94 -14.35 17.11
CA THR A 169 -6.67 -15.59 17.42
C THR A 169 -6.95 -16.44 16.18
N THR A 170 -7.42 -15.81 15.10
CA THR A 170 -7.99 -16.52 13.93
C THR A 170 -7.06 -16.67 12.74
N ALA A 171 -6.00 -15.86 12.60
CA ALA A 171 -5.15 -15.90 11.41
C ALA A 171 -4.50 -17.27 11.21
N LYS A 172 -4.51 -17.73 9.96
CA LYS A 172 -3.89 -18.98 9.50
C LYS A 172 -2.40 -18.80 9.33
N ASP A 173 -1.97 -17.63 8.82
CA ASP A 173 -0.56 -17.29 8.72
C ASP A 173 0.02 -17.03 10.12
N LYS A 174 1.00 -17.86 10.50
CA LYS A 174 1.67 -17.78 11.80
C LYS A 174 2.43 -16.46 11.98
N SER A 175 3.00 -15.92 10.91
CA SER A 175 3.74 -14.66 10.95
C SER A 175 2.79 -13.49 11.24
N ILE A 176 1.65 -13.44 10.55
CA ILE A 176 0.61 -12.41 10.77
C ILE A 176 0.03 -12.56 12.18
N LYS A 177 -0.27 -13.79 12.62
CA LYS A 177 -0.76 -14.06 13.97
C LYS A 177 0.21 -13.54 15.03
N ALA A 178 1.50 -13.88 14.92
CA ALA A 178 2.52 -13.44 15.87
C ALA A 178 2.71 -11.91 15.83
N ALA A 179 2.75 -11.32 14.64
CA ALA A 179 2.86 -9.87 14.47
C ALA A 179 1.64 -9.14 15.07
N ALA A 180 0.43 -9.65 14.90
CA ALA A 180 -0.77 -9.06 15.48
C ALA A 180 -0.73 -9.08 17.01
N ILE A 181 -0.28 -10.17 17.63
CA ILE A 181 -0.10 -10.28 19.08
C ILE A 181 0.97 -9.29 19.59
N ALA A 182 2.10 -9.18 18.87
CA ALA A 182 3.13 -8.22 19.21
C ALA A 182 2.61 -6.77 19.15
N GLU A 183 1.90 -6.42 18.08
CA GLU A 183 1.32 -5.08 17.90
C GLU A 183 0.24 -4.75 18.94
N LEU A 184 -0.53 -5.74 19.42
CA LEU A 184 -1.46 -5.58 20.54
C LEU A 184 -0.76 -5.21 21.85
N ALA A 185 0.44 -5.74 22.11
CA ALA A 185 1.17 -5.45 23.32
C ALA A 185 1.51 -3.95 23.44
N PHE A 186 1.68 -3.26 22.31
CA PHE A 186 1.93 -1.82 22.24
C PHE A 186 0.68 -0.94 22.43
N LEU A 187 -0.51 -1.52 22.60
CA LEU A 187 -1.74 -0.80 22.95
C LEU A 187 -2.03 -0.77 24.46
N ARG A 188 -1.25 -1.50 25.26
CA ARG A 188 -1.34 -1.52 26.73
C ARG A 188 -0.54 -0.38 27.33
#